data_AF-A0A958LZZ8-F1
#
_entry.id   AF-A0A958LZZ8-F1
#
_cell.length_a   1.000
_cell.length_b   1.000
_cell.length_c   1.000
_cell.angle_alpha   90.00
_cell.angle_beta   90.00
_cell.angle_gamma   90.00
#
_symmetry.space_group_name_H-M   'P 1'
#
loop_
_entity.id
_entity.type
_entity.pdbx_description
1 polymer ?
#
loop_
_entity_poly.entity_id
_entity_poly.type
_entity_poly.pdbx_seq_one_letter_code
_entity_poly.pdbx_strand_id
1 'polypeptide(L)'
;MADTKSMELPLLPLRDLIIFPHLMMPLFVGREKSINALEEAISKQSDIILAAQKDAKTNSPEAKDIYSVGTIGTIIQLLKLPDGTVKVLVEGKRRVKIKDFVPNENFFMVKYEEIPEEVDSQVEAQALVRSVKATFETYVKLNKRIPPEILMRVTSIESAGELADIIVAQLNLKLEDKQKVLEIFEPEKRLEHLLNIMTGEIEILEVEKKIRTRVKKQMERSQKEYYLNEQMQAIQKELGEKDDYQAELQDLEIKCKQKKMTIEAKEKVMKEIKKLKMMSPMSAEATVVRNYIDWVLTLPWQEYSEESHDIKKAKNILDDDHWGLEKVKE
;
A
#
# COMPACT_ATOMS: atom_id res chain seq x y z
N MET A 1 -6.41 -49.93 25.43
CA MET A 1 -5.24 -49.20 24.92
C MET A 1 -5.00 -49.72 23.52
N ALA A 2 -5.45 -48.99 22.51
CA ALA A 2 -5.34 -49.43 21.13
C ALA A 2 -3.87 -49.36 20.70
N ASP A 3 -3.35 -50.45 20.13
CA ASP A 3 -2.04 -50.51 19.49
C ASP A 3 -1.98 -49.49 18.35
N THR A 4 -1.55 -48.26 18.64
CA THR A 4 -1.05 -47.33 17.63
C THR A 4 0.22 -47.95 17.07
N LYS A 5 0.05 -48.71 15.99
CA LYS A 5 1.12 -49.35 15.21
C LYS A 5 2.12 -48.26 14.80
N SER A 6 3.24 -48.13 15.53
CA SER A 6 4.26 -47.13 15.21
C SER A 6 4.92 -47.52 13.89
N MET A 7 4.53 -46.86 12.81
CA MET A 7 5.12 -47.06 11.51
C MET A 7 6.33 -46.14 11.36
N GLU A 8 7.32 -46.57 10.58
CA GLU A 8 8.53 -45.81 10.30
C GLU A 8 8.50 -45.34 8.84
N LEU A 9 8.69 -44.05 8.58
CA LEU A 9 8.85 -43.51 7.22
C LEU A 9 10.08 -42.60 7.09
N PRO A 10 10.68 -42.51 5.88
CA PRO A 10 11.71 -41.51 5.60
C PRO A 10 11.13 -40.10 5.76
N LEU A 11 11.90 -39.19 6.36
CA LEU A 11 11.53 -37.79 6.54
C LEU A 11 12.31 -36.89 5.59
N LEU A 12 11.59 -36.02 4.90
CA LEU A 12 12.11 -34.97 4.05
C LEU A 12 11.93 -33.61 4.74
N PRO A 13 13.02 -32.98 5.22
CA PRO A 13 12.94 -31.66 5.84
C PRO A 13 12.79 -30.58 4.77
N LEU A 14 11.71 -29.79 4.88
CA LEU A 14 11.34 -28.75 3.94
C LEU A 14 11.83 -27.38 4.40
N ARG A 15 12.32 -26.55 3.48
CA ARG A 15 12.77 -25.17 3.77
C ARG A 15 11.67 -24.20 3.40
N ASP A 16 11.29 -23.33 4.33
CA ASP A 16 10.36 -22.20 4.10
C ASP A 16 9.02 -22.59 3.45
N LEU A 17 8.60 -23.85 3.60
CA LEU A 17 7.34 -24.33 3.05
C LEU A 17 6.77 -25.47 3.88
N ILE A 18 5.44 -25.55 3.91
CA ILE A 18 4.65 -26.60 4.55
C ILE A 18 3.71 -27.17 3.49
N ILE A 19 3.63 -28.49 3.43
CA ILE A 19 2.68 -29.19 2.57
C ILE A 19 1.51 -29.62 3.44
N PHE A 20 0.31 -29.11 3.15
CA PHE A 20 -0.92 -29.55 3.79
C PHE A 20 -1.50 -30.77 3.05
N PRO A 21 -2.37 -31.55 3.71
CA PRO A 21 -3.18 -32.57 3.04
C PRO A 21 -3.91 -32.05 1.80
N HIS A 22 -4.13 -32.93 0.81
CA HIS A 22 -4.82 -32.67 -0.47
C HIS A 22 -4.15 -31.65 -1.41
N LEU A 23 -2.95 -31.19 -1.05
CA LEU A 23 -2.14 -30.31 -1.89
C LEU A 23 -1.07 -31.10 -2.63
N MET A 24 -0.95 -30.79 -3.92
CA MET A 24 0.16 -31.25 -4.76
C MET A 24 1.10 -30.09 -5.05
N MET A 25 2.39 -30.29 -4.78
CA MET A 25 3.40 -29.26 -5.02
C MET A 25 4.71 -29.87 -5.52
N PRO A 26 5.33 -29.29 -6.57
CA PRO A 26 6.66 -29.69 -6.98
C PRO A 26 7.70 -29.17 -5.98
N LEU A 27 8.63 -30.03 -5.58
CA LEU A 27 9.78 -29.71 -4.74
C LEU A 27 11.08 -29.92 -5.51
N PHE A 28 12.06 -29.07 -5.22
CA PHE A 28 13.43 -29.20 -5.72
C PHE A 28 14.33 -29.60 -4.58
N VAL A 29 15.00 -30.74 -4.73
CA VAL A 29 15.79 -31.37 -3.68
C VAL A 29 17.23 -31.54 -4.18
N GLY A 30 18.18 -30.94 -3.47
CA GLY A 30 19.60 -30.99 -3.80
C GLY A 30 20.51 -31.54 -2.70
N ARG A 31 19.99 -31.78 -1.49
CA ARG A 31 20.78 -32.35 -0.37
C ARG A 31 20.87 -33.87 -0.54
N GLU A 32 22.07 -34.44 -0.48
CA GLU A 32 22.29 -35.89 -0.60
C GLU A 32 21.38 -36.70 0.33
N LYS A 33 21.32 -36.35 1.63
CA LYS A 33 20.44 -37.05 2.58
C LYS A 33 18.96 -37.02 2.19
N SER A 34 18.51 -35.94 1.57
CA SER A 34 17.13 -35.80 1.11
C SER A 34 16.87 -36.58 -0.19
N ILE A 35 17.85 -36.63 -1.09
CA ILE A 35 17.79 -37.46 -2.31
C ILE A 35 17.73 -38.94 -1.93
N ASN A 36 18.59 -39.38 -1.00
CA ASN A 36 18.60 -40.75 -0.49
C ASN A 36 17.25 -41.16 0.14
N ALA A 37 16.62 -40.26 0.90
CA ALA A 37 15.29 -40.49 1.47
C ALA A 37 14.22 -40.73 0.40
N LEU A 38 14.27 -39.96 -0.70
CA LEU A 38 13.33 -40.09 -1.82
C LEU A 38 13.55 -41.38 -2.60
N GLU A 39 14.81 -41.73 -2.87
CA GLU A 39 15.16 -42.97 -3.58
C GLU A 39 14.74 -44.22 -2.78
N GLU A 40 14.96 -44.20 -1.47
CA GLU A 40 14.51 -45.27 -0.56
C GLU A 40 12.98 -45.42 -0.61
N ALA A 41 12.25 -44.31 -0.50
CA ALA A 41 10.79 -44.32 -0.51
C ALA A 41 10.22 -44.86 -1.81
N ILE A 42 10.80 -44.47 -2.95
CA ILE A 42 10.39 -44.98 -4.27
C ILE A 42 10.72 -46.47 -4.40
N SER A 43 11.92 -46.89 -3.99
CA SER A 43 12.34 -48.30 -4.09
C SER A 43 11.45 -49.22 -3.25
N LYS A 44 10.92 -48.73 -2.13
CA LYS A 44 10.02 -49.47 -1.24
C LYS A 44 8.54 -49.23 -1.55
N GLN A 45 8.21 -48.40 -2.53
CA GLN A 45 6.84 -47.94 -2.82
C GLN A 45 6.13 -47.41 -1.56
N SER A 46 6.88 -46.71 -0.70
CA SER A 46 6.39 -46.19 0.57
C SER A 46 6.11 -44.70 0.47
N ASP A 47 5.27 -44.20 1.38
CA ASP A 47 5.09 -42.77 1.58
C ASP A 47 6.33 -42.12 2.22
N ILE A 48 6.32 -40.80 2.34
CA ILE A 48 7.35 -40.00 3.03
C ILE A 48 6.70 -39.06 4.04
N ILE A 49 7.46 -38.62 5.04
CA ILE A 49 7.03 -37.57 5.96
C ILE A 49 7.64 -36.24 5.54
N LEU A 50 6.79 -35.25 5.35
CA LEU A 50 7.12 -33.90 4.97
C LEU A 50 6.99 -33.02 6.22
N ALA A 51 8.10 -32.46 6.69
CA ALA A 51 8.10 -31.60 7.87
C ALA A 51 8.92 -30.33 7.62
N ALA A 52 8.41 -29.19 8.07
CA ALA A 52 9.11 -27.93 7.93
C ALA A 52 10.31 -27.84 8.91
N GLN A 53 11.36 -27.15 8.47
CA GLN A 53 12.44 -26.69 9.34
C GLN A 53 12.01 -25.42 10.09
N LYS A 54 12.44 -25.28 11.34
CA LYS A 54 12.25 -24.07 12.16
C LYS A 54 13.05 -22.88 11.63
N ASP A 55 14.28 -23.14 11.16
CA ASP A 55 15.11 -22.15 10.48
C ASP A 55 15.45 -22.61 9.06
N ALA A 56 14.96 -21.86 8.07
CA ALA A 56 15.19 -22.14 6.66
C ALA A 56 16.67 -21.94 6.22
N LYS A 57 17.47 -21.20 7.00
CA LYS A 57 18.88 -20.91 6.71
C LYS A 57 19.81 -22.07 7.06
N THR A 58 19.35 -22.98 7.91
CA THR A 58 20.17 -24.12 8.35
C THR A 58 20.36 -25.11 7.21
N ASN A 59 21.59 -25.22 6.69
CA ASN A 59 21.88 -26.09 5.55
C ASN A 59 21.83 -27.58 5.90
N SER A 60 22.18 -27.95 7.11
CA SER A 60 22.15 -29.33 7.62
C SER A 60 21.33 -29.35 8.90
N PRO A 61 19.99 -29.46 8.82
CA PRO A 61 19.15 -29.42 10.00
C PRO A 61 19.39 -30.65 10.86
N GLU A 62 19.34 -30.49 12.18
CA GLU A 62 19.27 -31.60 13.14
C GLU A 62 17.81 -31.90 13.49
N ALA A 63 17.57 -33.02 14.18
CA ALA A 63 16.22 -33.42 14.62
C ALA A 63 15.48 -32.32 15.41
N LYS A 64 16.21 -31.54 16.22
CA LYS A 64 15.66 -30.44 17.03
C LYS A 64 15.20 -29.24 16.19
N ASP A 65 15.72 -29.11 14.97
CA ASP A 65 15.46 -28.00 14.05
C ASP A 65 14.23 -28.27 13.17
N ILE A 66 13.60 -29.44 13.31
CA ILE A 66 12.44 -29.85 12.53
C ILE A 66 11.19 -29.74 13.42
N TYR A 67 10.07 -29.29 12.85
CA TYR A 67 8.81 -29.28 13.57
C TYR A 67 8.31 -30.70 13.86
N SER A 68 7.67 -30.90 15.01
CA SER A 68 7.17 -32.21 15.43
C SER A 68 5.89 -32.66 14.71
N VAL A 69 5.19 -31.74 14.04
CA VAL A 69 4.00 -32.05 13.23
C VAL A 69 4.35 -31.82 11.78
N GLY A 70 4.03 -32.81 10.96
CA GLY A 70 4.22 -32.79 9.51
C GLY A 70 3.07 -33.47 8.80
N THR A 71 3.30 -33.79 7.53
CA THR A 71 2.30 -34.38 6.65
C THR A 71 2.89 -35.62 5.99
N ILE A 72 2.16 -36.74 6.00
CA ILE A 72 2.45 -37.88 5.13
C ILE A 72 2.23 -37.43 3.70
N GLY A 73 3.21 -37.63 2.84
CA GLY A 73 3.12 -37.36 1.42
C GLY A 73 3.41 -38.59 0.57
N THR A 74 2.77 -38.68 -0.58
CA THR A 74 3.09 -39.67 -1.61
C THR A 74 3.88 -39.02 -2.71
N ILE A 75 4.92 -39.71 -3.17
CA ILE A 75 5.70 -39.30 -4.33
C ILE A 75 4.93 -39.71 -5.58
N ILE A 76 4.45 -38.71 -6.33
CA ILE A 76 3.71 -38.92 -7.58
C ILE A 76 4.69 -39.08 -8.75
N GLN A 77 5.72 -38.25 -8.78
CA GLN A 77 6.70 -38.25 -9.87
C GLN A 77 8.07 -37.81 -9.36
N LEU A 78 9.14 -38.46 -9.83
CA LEU A 78 10.52 -38.06 -9.60
C LEU A 78 11.22 -37.85 -10.95
N LEU A 79 11.91 -36.73 -11.10
CA LEU A 79 12.73 -36.41 -12.27
C LEU A 79 14.11 -35.93 -11.80
N LYS A 80 15.17 -36.65 -12.20
CA LYS A 80 16.55 -36.21 -12.00
C LYS A 80 16.92 -35.18 -13.06
N LEU A 81 17.42 -34.03 -12.63
CA LEU A 81 17.87 -32.97 -13.52
C LEU A 81 19.37 -33.14 -13.84
N PRO A 82 19.86 -32.59 -14.97
CA PRO A 82 21.27 -32.72 -15.38
C PRO A 82 22.26 -32.08 -14.40
N ASP A 83 21.80 -31.16 -13.56
CA ASP A 83 22.58 -30.47 -12.54
C ASP A 83 22.77 -31.29 -11.25
N GLY A 84 22.24 -32.51 -11.21
CA GLY A 84 22.29 -33.39 -10.04
C GLY A 84 21.18 -33.15 -9.02
N THR A 85 20.32 -32.15 -9.22
CA THR A 85 19.15 -31.95 -8.36
C THR A 85 17.99 -32.86 -8.78
N VAL A 86 17.08 -33.11 -7.84
CA VAL A 86 15.90 -33.93 -8.06
C VAL A 86 14.66 -33.05 -7.96
N LYS A 87 13.86 -33.02 -9.03
CA LYS A 87 12.53 -32.45 -9.01
C LYS A 87 11.53 -33.55 -8.69
N VAL A 88 10.79 -33.39 -7.60
CA VAL A 88 9.79 -34.37 -7.15
C VAL A 88 8.42 -33.71 -7.05
N LEU A 89 7.38 -34.36 -7.54
CA LEU A 89 5.99 -33.96 -7.32
C LEU A 89 5.43 -34.80 -6.18
N VAL A 90 4.98 -34.14 -5.11
CA VAL A 90 4.45 -34.81 -3.92
C VAL A 90 3.02 -34.36 -3.67
N GLU A 91 2.20 -35.27 -3.17
CA GLU A 91 0.84 -35.02 -2.70
C GLU A 91 0.78 -35.24 -1.19
N GLY A 92 0.32 -34.24 -0.43
CA GLY A 92 0.04 -34.41 1.00
C GLY A 92 -1.24 -35.23 1.23
N LYS A 93 -1.21 -36.19 2.14
CA LYS A 93 -2.33 -37.08 2.47
C LYS A 93 -2.95 -36.80 3.84
N ARG A 94 -2.15 -36.90 4.90
CA ARG A 94 -2.64 -36.85 6.29
C ARG A 94 -1.63 -36.18 7.20
N ARG A 95 -2.12 -35.56 8.28
CA ARG A 95 -1.28 -35.03 9.35
C ARG A 95 -0.66 -36.15 10.17
N VAL A 96 0.58 -35.92 10.59
CA VAL A 96 1.29 -36.82 11.49
C VAL A 96 2.02 -36.08 12.58
N LYS A 97 2.15 -36.74 13.73
CA LYS A 97 3.05 -36.34 14.80
C LYS A 97 4.28 -37.23 14.75
N ILE A 98 5.45 -36.60 14.60
CA ILE A 98 6.75 -37.26 14.70
C ILE A 98 6.99 -37.58 16.18
N LYS A 99 7.26 -38.85 16.49
CA LYS A 99 7.51 -39.34 17.85
C LYS A 99 9.00 -39.40 18.14
N ASP A 100 9.74 -40.09 17.27
CA ASP A 100 11.17 -40.34 17.45
C ASP A 100 11.91 -40.32 16.11
N PHE A 101 13.19 -39.95 16.17
CA PHE A 101 14.12 -40.09 15.05
C PHE A 101 14.92 -41.39 15.21
N VAL A 102 14.82 -42.27 14.22
CA VAL A 102 15.54 -43.53 14.17
C VAL A 102 16.96 -43.27 13.64
N PRO A 103 18.01 -43.79 14.30
CA PRO A 103 19.39 -43.63 13.83
C PRO A 103 19.57 -44.16 12.40
N ASN A 104 19.95 -43.26 11.48
CA ASN A 104 20.28 -43.58 10.10
C ASN A 104 21.25 -42.51 9.56
N GLU A 105 22.41 -42.93 9.08
CA GLU A 105 23.44 -42.00 8.59
C GLU A 105 23.08 -41.39 7.23
N ASN A 106 22.35 -42.15 6.40
CA ASN A 106 22.07 -41.83 5.00
C ASN A 106 20.94 -40.82 4.83
N PHE A 107 19.92 -40.85 5.68
CA PHE A 107 18.75 -39.97 5.64
C PHE A 107 17.99 -39.95 6.97
N PHE A 108 17.05 -39.01 7.14
CA PHE A 108 16.21 -38.99 8.32
C PHE A 108 15.15 -40.09 8.24
N MET A 109 15.12 -40.93 9.27
CA MET A 109 14.10 -41.95 9.45
C MET A 109 13.33 -41.63 10.73
N VAL A 110 12.00 -41.67 10.71
CA VAL A 110 11.21 -41.30 11.90
C VAL A 110 10.07 -42.27 12.18
N LYS A 111 9.78 -42.45 13.47
CA LYS A 111 8.53 -43.04 13.95
C LYS A 111 7.47 -41.97 14.02
N TYR A 112 6.27 -42.28 13.57
CA TYR A 112 5.17 -41.33 13.53
C TYR A 112 3.86 -41.93 14.03
N GLU A 113 2.94 -41.03 14.36
CA GLU A 113 1.55 -41.32 14.66
C GLU A 113 0.66 -40.53 13.69
N GLU A 114 -0.26 -41.21 13.01
CA GLU A 114 -1.30 -40.56 12.21
C GLU A 114 -2.32 -39.90 13.12
N ILE A 115 -2.69 -38.67 12.76
CA ILE A 115 -3.67 -37.90 13.51
C ILE A 115 -5.01 -38.06 12.80
N PRO A 116 -6.00 -38.74 13.39
CA PRO A 116 -7.33 -38.83 12.81
C PRO A 116 -8.00 -37.44 12.83
N GLU A 117 -8.74 -37.12 11.78
CA GLU A 117 -9.60 -35.93 11.77
C GLU A 117 -10.97 -36.32 12.32
N GLU A 118 -11.22 -35.96 13.57
CA GLU A 118 -12.51 -36.13 14.23
C GLU A 118 -13.27 -34.80 14.18
N VAL A 119 -14.56 -34.87 13.82
CA VAL A 119 -15.47 -33.71 13.79
C VAL A 119 -16.45 -33.89 14.94
N ASP A 120 -16.39 -33.00 15.92
CA ASP A 120 -17.19 -33.07 17.14
C ASP A 120 -18.66 -32.73 16.85
N SER A 121 -18.91 -31.69 16.04
CA SER A 121 -20.24 -31.21 15.70
C SER A 121 -20.40 -30.92 14.22
N GLN A 122 -21.04 -31.86 13.52
CA GLN A 122 -21.38 -31.72 12.09
C GLN A 122 -22.15 -30.43 11.78
N VAL A 123 -23.01 -29.96 12.69
CA VAL A 123 -23.82 -28.75 12.49
C VAL A 123 -22.97 -27.49 12.57
N GLU A 124 -22.11 -27.39 13.58
CA GLU A 124 -21.21 -26.24 13.75
C GLU A 124 -20.16 -26.20 12.64
N ALA A 125 -19.57 -27.35 12.30
CA ALA A 125 -18.66 -27.48 11.17
C ALA A 125 -19.29 -26.99 9.85
N GLN A 126 -20.55 -27.34 9.56
CA GLN A 126 -21.24 -26.86 8.36
C GLN A 126 -21.49 -25.34 8.38
N ALA A 127 -21.83 -24.77 9.54
CA ALA A 127 -21.99 -23.32 9.69
C ALA A 127 -20.67 -22.57 9.47
N LEU A 128 -19.57 -23.09 10.03
CA LEU A 128 -18.22 -22.57 9.83
C LEU A 128 -17.79 -22.67 8.36
N VAL A 129 -18.03 -23.81 7.70
CA VAL A 129 -17.74 -24.01 6.27
C VAL A 129 -18.42 -22.93 5.42
N ARG A 130 -19.70 -22.64 5.66
CA ARG A 130 -20.43 -21.57 4.93
C ARG A 130 -19.81 -20.20 5.17
N SER A 131 -19.48 -19.89 6.42
CA SER A 131 -18.88 -18.61 6.81
C SER A 131 -17.50 -18.42 6.18
N VAL A 132 -16.64 -19.43 6.28
CA VAL A 132 -15.29 -19.44 5.70
C VAL A 132 -15.33 -19.30 4.18
N LYS A 133 -16.25 -19.99 3.48
CA LYS A 133 -16.41 -19.85 2.02
C LYS A 133 -16.79 -18.42 1.63
N ALA A 134 -17.75 -17.80 2.33
CA ALA A 134 -18.16 -16.42 2.06
C ALA A 134 -17.03 -15.40 2.33
N THR A 135 -16.29 -15.59 3.42
CA THR A 135 -15.11 -14.76 3.74
C THR A 135 -14.01 -14.94 2.71
N PHE A 136 -13.72 -16.18 2.28
CA PHE A 136 -12.72 -16.46 1.26
C PHE A 136 -13.09 -15.84 -0.10
N GLU A 137 -14.37 -15.88 -0.50
CA GLU A 137 -14.84 -15.20 -1.71
C GLU A 137 -14.58 -13.68 -1.64
N THR A 138 -14.84 -13.06 -0.50
CA THR A 138 -14.55 -11.64 -0.26
C THR A 138 -13.05 -11.36 -0.33
N TYR A 139 -12.22 -12.21 0.27
CA TYR A 139 -10.77 -12.12 0.22
C TYR A 139 -10.24 -12.20 -1.22
N VAL A 140 -10.70 -13.16 -2.04
CA VAL A 140 -10.29 -13.30 -3.44
C VAL A 140 -10.69 -12.08 -4.29
N LYS A 141 -11.85 -11.46 -4.02
CA LYS A 141 -12.28 -10.23 -4.72
C LYS A 141 -11.35 -9.05 -4.46
N LEU A 142 -10.77 -8.96 -3.25
CA LEU A 142 -9.80 -7.92 -2.89
C LEU A 142 -8.38 -8.28 -3.36
N ASN A 143 -8.00 -9.55 -3.26
CA ASN A 143 -6.69 -10.06 -3.66
C ASN A 143 -6.73 -10.79 -5.02
N LYS A 144 -6.55 -10.02 -6.10
CA LYS A 144 -6.57 -10.51 -7.49
C LYS A 144 -5.42 -11.46 -7.88
N ARG A 145 -4.56 -11.87 -6.95
CA ARG A 145 -3.48 -12.84 -7.22
C ARG A 145 -3.98 -14.28 -7.28
N ILE A 146 -5.14 -14.56 -6.68
CA ILE A 146 -5.68 -15.93 -6.62
C ILE A 146 -6.48 -16.23 -7.91
N PRO A 147 -6.18 -17.33 -8.62
CA PRO A 147 -6.93 -17.72 -9.81
C PRO A 147 -8.41 -18.04 -9.50
N PRO A 148 -9.36 -17.67 -10.37
CA PRO A 148 -10.79 -17.98 -10.18
C PRO A 148 -11.10 -19.48 -10.07
N GLU A 149 -10.29 -20.33 -10.70
CA GLU A 149 -10.42 -21.80 -10.65
C GLU A 149 -10.34 -22.34 -9.21
N ILE A 150 -9.51 -21.72 -8.37
CA ILE A 150 -9.37 -22.08 -6.96
C ILE A 150 -10.65 -21.75 -6.19
N LEU A 151 -11.29 -20.63 -6.49
CA LEU A 151 -12.56 -20.26 -5.88
C LEU A 151 -13.64 -21.30 -6.21
N MET A 152 -13.71 -21.76 -7.46
CA MET A 152 -14.65 -22.83 -7.86
C MET A 152 -14.40 -24.13 -7.10
N ARG A 153 -13.13 -24.55 -6.98
CA ARG A 153 -12.76 -25.73 -6.16
C ARG A 153 -13.18 -25.55 -4.69
N VAL A 154 -12.92 -24.38 -4.11
CA VAL A 154 -13.28 -24.09 -2.72
C VAL A 154 -14.79 -24.16 -2.49
N THR A 155 -15.60 -23.71 -3.45
CA THR A 155 -17.07 -23.76 -3.31
C THR A 155 -17.63 -25.18 -3.27
N SER A 156 -17.00 -26.16 -3.93
CA SER A 156 -17.49 -27.54 -3.96
C SER A 156 -17.08 -28.40 -2.76
N ILE A 157 -16.13 -27.95 -1.93
CA ILE A 157 -15.65 -28.73 -0.78
C ILE A 157 -16.65 -28.69 0.37
N GLU A 158 -17.05 -29.85 0.90
CA GLU A 158 -17.96 -29.94 2.05
C GLU A 158 -17.23 -30.25 3.37
N SER A 159 -16.08 -30.93 3.30
CA SER A 159 -15.28 -31.29 4.47
C SER A 159 -14.58 -30.06 5.07
N ALA A 160 -14.73 -29.88 6.38
CA ALA A 160 -14.11 -28.79 7.13
C ALA A 160 -12.56 -28.84 7.08
N GLY A 161 -11.99 -30.04 7.24
CA GLY A 161 -10.53 -30.23 7.23
C GLY A 161 -9.93 -29.94 5.87
N GLU A 162 -10.51 -30.52 4.81
CA GLU A 162 -10.08 -30.28 3.43
C GLU A 162 -10.20 -28.80 3.03
N LEU A 163 -11.30 -28.15 3.43
CA LEU A 163 -11.53 -26.73 3.15
C LEU A 163 -10.43 -25.87 3.77
N ALA A 164 -10.11 -26.12 5.03
CA ALA A 164 -9.07 -25.39 5.74
C ALA A 164 -7.69 -25.55 5.06
N ASP A 165 -7.36 -26.76 4.65
CA ASP A 165 -6.07 -27.13 4.08
C ASP A 165 -5.85 -26.55 2.69
N ILE A 166 -6.92 -26.44 1.89
CA ILE A 166 -6.88 -25.80 0.59
C ILE A 166 -6.81 -24.27 0.72
N ILE A 167 -7.55 -23.68 1.65
CA ILE A 167 -7.56 -22.22 1.85
C ILE A 167 -6.21 -21.72 2.36
N VAL A 168 -5.64 -22.35 3.39
CA VAL A 168 -4.36 -21.91 3.99
C VAL A 168 -3.22 -21.87 2.98
N ALA A 169 -3.26 -22.73 1.95
CA ALA A 169 -2.29 -22.74 0.86
C ALA A 169 -2.31 -21.46 0.01
N GLN A 170 -3.48 -20.80 -0.07
CA GLN A 170 -3.70 -19.59 -0.87
C GLN A 170 -3.48 -18.31 -0.07
N LEU A 171 -3.42 -18.41 1.27
CA LEU A 171 -3.16 -17.27 2.14
C LEU A 171 -1.65 -16.97 2.20
N ASN A 172 -1.32 -15.68 2.20
CA ASN A 172 0.06 -15.22 2.30
C ASN A 172 0.51 -15.15 3.77
N LEU A 173 0.61 -16.31 4.40
CA LEU A 173 1.00 -16.43 5.81
C LEU A 173 2.47 -16.76 5.97
N LYS A 174 3.07 -16.29 7.07
CA LYS A 174 4.41 -16.69 7.50
C LYS A 174 4.43 -18.19 7.82
N LEU A 175 5.61 -18.80 7.73
CA LEU A 175 5.80 -20.22 7.99
C LEU A 175 5.27 -20.64 9.37
N GLU A 176 5.54 -19.83 10.39
CA GLU A 176 5.13 -20.11 11.77
C GLU A 176 3.61 -20.15 11.92
N ASP A 177 2.89 -19.27 11.21
CA ASP A 177 1.42 -19.24 11.26
C ASP A 177 0.82 -20.38 10.45
N LYS A 178 1.42 -20.75 9.31
CA LYS A 178 1.05 -21.97 8.58
C LYS A 178 1.27 -23.22 9.44
N GLN A 179 2.38 -23.26 10.19
CA GLN A 179 2.67 -24.38 11.09
C GLN A 179 1.64 -24.48 12.21
N LYS A 180 1.23 -23.36 12.83
CA LYS A 180 0.15 -23.35 13.82
C LYS A 180 -1.14 -23.93 13.23
N VAL A 181 -1.51 -23.58 11.99
CA VAL A 181 -2.69 -24.15 11.33
C VAL A 181 -2.56 -25.66 11.14
N LEU A 182 -1.37 -26.16 10.78
CA LEU A 182 -1.11 -27.60 10.66
C LEU A 182 -1.23 -28.33 12.00
N GLU A 183 -0.83 -27.67 13.09
CA GLU A 183 -0.86 -28.17 14.47
C GLU A 183 -2.25 -28.13 15.14
N ILE A 184 -3.23 -27.43 14.54
CA ILE A 184 -4.64 -27.50 14.98
C ILE A 184 -5.29 -28.73 14.37
N PHE A 185 -5.47 -29.78 15.17
CA PHE A 185 -6.00 -31.06 14.69
C PHE A 185 -7.51 -31.06 14.48
N GLU A 186 -8.25 -30.36 15.34
CA GLU A 186 -9.71 -30.23 15.26
C GLU A 186 -10.09 -29.34 14.06
N PRO A 187 -10.83 -29.86 13.06
CA PRO A 187 -11.17 -29.12 11.86
C PRO A 187 -11.97 -27.84 12.12
N GLU A 188 -12.87 -27.86 13.11
CA GLU A 188 -13.71 -26.71 13.49
C GLU A 188 -12.85 -25.55 14.00
N LYS A 189 -11.98 -25.81 14.99
CA LYS A 189 -11.02 -24.81 15.51
C LYS A 189 -10.08 -24.30 14.41
N ARG A 190 -9.72 -25.14 13.45
CA ARG A 190 -8.88 -24.74 12.31
C ARG A 190 -9.62 -23.75 11.41
N LEU A 191 -10.89 -24.01 11.11
CA LEU A 191 -11.73 -23.09 10.35
C LEU A 191 -11.95 -21.76 11.08
N GLU A 192 -12.19 -21.78 12.39
CA GLU A 192 -12.29 -20.57 13.21
C GLU A 192 -11.00 -19.75 13.17
N HIS A 193 -9.85 -20.41 13.32
CA HIS A 193 -8.57 -19.74 13.25
C HIS A 193 -8.32 -19.10 11.87
N LEU A 194 -8.62 -19.82 10.79
CA LEU A 194 -8.53 -19.29 9.43
C LEU A 194 -9.51 -18.14 9.18
N LEU A 195 -10.72 -18.22 9.73
CA LEU A 195 -11.72 -17.14 9.62
C LEU A 195 -11.19 -15.84 10.25
N ASN A 196 -10.57 -15.94 11.44
CA ASN A 196 -9.97 -14.80 12.13
C ASN A 196 -8.82 -14.20 11.31
N ILE A 197 -7.92 -15.05 10.79
CA ILE A 197 -6.80 -14.62 9.94
C ILE A 197 -7.32 -13.89 8.68
N MET A 198 -8.28 -14.50 7.96
CA MET A 198 -8.81 -13.90 6.73
C MET A 198 -9.54 -12.59 6.99
N THR A 199 -10.29 -12.50 8.08
CA THR A 199 -11.02 -11.26 8.44
C THR A 199 -10.04 -10.12 8.68
N GLY A 200 -8.98 -10.35 9.46
CA GLY A 200 -7.94 -9.34 9.69
C GLY A 200 -7.21 -8.94 8.39
N GLU A 201 -6.92 -9.89 7.51
CA GLU A 201 -6.27 -9.60 6.23
C GLU A 201 -7.19 -8.80 5.28
N ILE A 202 -8.49 -9.10 5.27
CA ILE A 202 -9.49 -8.33 4.52
C ILE A 202 -9.51 -6.88 4.99
N GLU A 203 -9.50 -6.62 6.30
CA GLU A 203 -9.47 -5.26 6.85
C GLU A 203 -8.24 -4.48 6.38
N ILE A 204 -7.06 -5.12 6.39
CA ILE A 204 -5.82 -4.52 5.88
C ILE A 204 -5.96 -4.19 4.38
N LEU A 205 -6.41 -5.14 3.57
CA LEU A 205 -6.59 -4.95 2.12
C LEU A 205 -7.60 -3.83 1.80
N GLU A 206 -8.66 -3.67 2.59
CA GLU A 206 -9.61 -2.58 2.43
C GLU A 206 -8.99 -1.22 2.73
N VAL A 207 -8.18 -1.11 3.80
CA VAL A 207 -7.45 0.12 4.13
C VAL A 207 -6.44 0.46 3.04
N GLU A 208 -5.67 -0.52 2.56
CA GLU A 208 -4.74 -0.33 1.44
C GLU A 208 -5.46 0.16 0.17
N LYS A 209 -6.63 -0.42 -0.15
CA LYS A 209 -7.45 0.01 -1.29
C LYS A 209 -7.93 1.45 -1.12
N LYS A 210 -8.33 1.86 0.09
CA LYS A 210 -8.74 3.24 0.41
C LYS A 210 -7.57 4.22 0.21
N ILE A 211 -6.38 3.87 0.72
CA ILE A 211 -5.15 4.67 0.56
C ILE A 211 -4.79 4.80 -0.92
N ARG A 212 -4.74 3.69 -1.67
CA ARG A 212 -4.43 3.68 -3.11
C ARG A 212 -5.40 4.56 -3.90
N THR A 213 -6.69 4.52 -3.57
CA THR A 213 -7.70 5.36 -4.22
C THR A 213 -7.49 6.84 -3.92
N ARG A 214 -7.14 7.19 -2.68
CA ARG A 214 -6.84 8.58 -2.28
C ARG A 214 -5.61 9.11 -3.01
N VAL A 215 -4.52 8.34 -3.03
CA VAL A 215 -3.28 8.70 -3.74
C VAL A 215 -3.56 8.88 -5.24
N LYS A 216 -4.31 7.96 -5.87
CA LYS A 216 -4.68 8.08 -7.28
C LYS A 216 -5.44 9.38 -7.58
N LYS A 217 -6.45 9.72 -6.77
CA LYS A 217 -7.21 10.98 -6.92
C LYS A 217 -6.33 12.23 -6.76
N GLN A 218 -5.39 12.20 -5.82
CA GLN A 218 -4.46 13.32 -5.61
C GLN A 218 -3.50 13.47 -6.80
N MET A 219 -2.98 12.37 -7.34
CA MET A 219 -2.13 12.38 -8.54
C MET A 219 -2.89 12.91 -9.76
N GLU A 220 -4.13 12.43 -9.99
CA GLU A 220 -4.97 12.89 -11.10
C GLU A 220 -5.25 14.40 -11.02
N ARG A 221 -5.51 14.93 -9.81
CA ARG A 221 -5.66 16.38 -9.58
C ARG A 221 -4.38 17.15 -9.89
N SER A 222 -3.25 16.68 -9.37
CA SER A 222 -1.94 17.34 -9.56
C SER A 222 -1.53 17.34 -11.04
N GLN A 223 -1.74 16.23 -11.75
CA GLN A 223 -1.49 16.13 -13.20
C GLN A 223 -2.42 17.06 -13.99
N LYS A 224 -3.70 17.15 -13.61
CA LYS A 224 -4.65 18.05 -14.25
C LYS A 224 -4.28 19.52 -14.03
N GLU A 225 -3.91 19.90 -12.82
CA GLU A 225 -3.44 21.26 -12.49
C GLU A 225 -2.17 21.61 -13.26
N TYR A 226 -1.19 20.70 -13.29
CA TYR A 226 0.03 20.87 -14.07
C TYR A 226 -0.28 21.10 -15.57
N TYR A 227 -1.14 20.24 -16.14
CA TYR A 227 -1.52 20.33 -17.55
C TYR A 227 -2.28 21.63 -17.88
N LEU A 228 -3.22 22.05 -17.02
CA LEU A 228 -3.97 23.30 -17.20
C LEU A 228 -3.06 24.52 -17.11
N ASN A 229 -2.09 24.53 -16.19
CA ASN A 229 -1.14 25.63 -16.08
C ASN A 229 -0.23 25.75 -17.30
N GLU A 230 0.26 24.62 -17.83
CA GLU A 230 1.01 24.60 -19.10
C GLU A 230 0.16 25.11 -20.27
N GLN A 231 -1.11 24.68 -20.37
CA GLN A 231 -2.03 25.20 -21.40
C GLN A 231 -2.26 26.70 -21.26
N MET A 232 -2.49 27.21 -20.05
CA MET A 232 -2.65 28.65 -19.80
C MET A 232 -1.40 29.43 -20.21
N GLN A 233 -0.20 28.94 -19.90
CA GLN A 233 1.04 29.57 -20.33
C GLN A 233 1.22 29.58 -21.84
N ALA A 234 0.82 28.50 -22.53
CA ALA A 234 0.84 28.43 -23.98
C ALA A 234 -0.18 29.41 -24.61
N ILE A 235 -1.41 29.47 -24.09
CA ILE A 235 -2.46 30.40 -24.53
C ILE A 235 -1.99 31.85 -24.35
N GLN A 236 -1.45 32.22 -23.18
CA GLN A 236 -0.92 33.57 -22.93
C GLN A 236 0.24 33.93 -23.87
N LYS A 237 1.05 32.95 -24.29
CA LYS A 237 2.12 33.15 -25.25
C LYS A 237 1.58 33.38 -26.67
N GLU A 238 0.52 32.68 -27.06
CA GLU A 238 -0.15 32.83 -28.36
C GLU A 238 -1.02 34.10 -28.44
N LEU A 239 -1.63 34.55 -27.33
CA LEU A 239 -2.44 35.78 -27.29
C LEU A 239 -1.61 37.08 -27.32
N GLY A 240 -0.27 37.02 -27.20
CA GLY A 240 0.58 38.21 -27.25
C GLY A 240 0.56 39.11 -26.00
N GLU A 241 -0.16 38.75 -24.94
CA GLU A 241 -0.28 39.54 -23.68
C GLU A 241 1.05 39.78 -22.95
N LYS A 242 2.11 39.04 -23.28
CA LYS A 242 3.45 39.31 -22.76
C LYS A 242 4.02 40.66 -23.21
N ASP A 243 3.65 41.15 -24.39
CA ASP A 243 4.15 42.43 -24.90
C ASP A 243 3.43 43.61 -24.24
N ASP A 244 2.11 43.54 -24.03
CA ASP A 244 1.34 44.61 -23.39
C ASP A 244 1.70 44.79 -21.90
N TYR A 245 1.87 43.70 -21.16
CA TYR A 245 2.24 43.78 -19.74
C TYR A 245 3.67 44.32 -19.55
N GLN A 246 4.61 43.94 -20.43
CA GLN A 246 5.96 44.52 -20.40
C GLN A 246 5.97 45.99 -20.81
N ALA A 247 5.13 46.39 -21.77
CA ALA A 247 4.96 47.78 -22.15
C ALA A 247 4.39 48.63 -20.99
N GLU A 248 3.38 48.13 -20.27
CA GLU A 248 2.81 48.82 -19.10
C GLU A 248 3.84 49.02 -17.99
N LEU A 249 4.65 47.99 -17.70
CA LEU A 249 5.72 48.09 -16.70
C LEU A 249 6.78 49.13 -17.09
N GLN A 250 7.11 49.25 -18.38
CA GLN A 250 8.04 50.26 -18.86
C GLN A 250 7.46 51.68 -18.73
N ASP A 251 6.17 51.86 -19.03
CA ASP A 251 5.49 53.16 -18.86
C ASP A 251 5.49 53.62 -17.39
N LEU A 252 5.29 52.69 -16.44
CA LEU A 252 5.38 52.99 -15.00
C LEU A 252 6.78 53.41 -14.57
N GLU A 253 7.83 52.76 -15.09
CA GLU A 253 9.22 53.17 -14.84
C GLU A 253 9.50 54.57 -15.38
N ILE A 254 8.98 54.92 -16.57
CA ILE A 254 9.12 56.24 -17.18
C ILE A 254 8.42 57.30 -16.33
N LYS A 255 7.15 57.08 -15.96
CA LYS A 255 6.37 57.99 -15.11
C LYS A 255 7.04 58.23 -13.75
N CYS A 256 7.55 57.17 -13.13
CA CYS A 256 8.31 57.25 -11.87
C CYS A 256 9.59 58.09 -12.01
N LYS A 257 10.27 58.03 -13.16
CA LYS A 257 11.46 58.84 -13.42
C LYS A 257 11.15 60.31 -13.66
N GLN A 258 10.06 60.61 -14.36
CA GLN A 258 9.64 61.96 -14.75
C GLN A 258 9.03 62.76 -13.60
N LYS A 259 8.33 62.11 -12.66
CA LYS A 259 7.65 62.81 -11.57
C LYS A 259 8.64 63.33 -10.52
N LYS A 260 8.46 64.58 -10.08
CA LYS A 260 9.36 65.27 -9.12
C LYS A 260 9.10 64.86 -7.66
N MET A 261 9.23 63.57 -7.39
CA MET A 261 9.05 62.97 -6.06
C MET A 261 10.28 63.17 -5.18
N THR A 262 10.12 63.02 -3.86
CA THR A 262 11.27 62.93 -2.94
C THR A 262 12.10 61.67 -3.22
N ILE A 263 13.37 61.67 -2.82
CA ILE A 263 14.30 60.56 -3.08
C ILE A 263 13.77 59.25 -2.45
N GLU A 264 13.29 59.32 -1.21
CA GLU A 264 12.72 58.18 -0.48
C GLU A 264 11.48 57.58 -1.18
N ALA A 265 10.56 58.44 -1.64
CA ALA A 265 9.36 58.00 -2.35
C ALA A 265 9.71 57.32 -3.68
N LYS A 266 10.68 57.87 -4.42
CA LYS A 266 11.14 57.32 -5.69
C LYS A 266 11.79 55.93 -5.53
N GLU A 267 12.64 55.77 -4.52
CA GLU A 267 13.26 54.48 -4.22
C GLU A 267 12.23 53.42 -3.82
N LYS A 268 11.24 53.80 -3.00
CA LYS A 268 10.16 52.90 -2.57
C LYS A 268 9.31 52.45 -3.75
N VAL A 269 8.87 53.37 -4.62
CA VAL A 269 8.09 53.04 -5.82
C VAL A 269 8.88 52.15 -6.78
N MET A 270 10.17 52.43 -6.99
CA MET A 270 11.03 51.59 -7.84
C MET A 270 11.18 50.16 -7.29
N LYS A 271 11.23 49.98 -5.96
CA LYS A 271 11.27 48.66 -5.33
C LYS A 271 9.95 47.90 -5.55
N GLU A 272 8.81 48.58 -5.43
CA GLU A 272 7.50 47.96 -5.68
C GLU A 272 7.29 47.65 -7.18
N ILE A 273 7.77 48.47 -8.12
CA ILE A 273 7.75 48.17 -9.56
C ILE A 273 8.58 46.91 -9.87
N LYS A 274 9.78 46.78 -9.28
CA LYS A 274 10.59 45.56 -9.41
C LYS A 274 9.88 44.33 -8.86
N LYS A 275 9.17 44.48 -7.75
CA LYS A 275 8.37 43.41 -7.14
C LYS A 275 7.21 43.01 -8.05
N LEU A 276 6.50 43.99 -8.62
CA LEU A 276 5.41 43.78 -9.57
C LEU A 276 5.88 43.00 -10.81
N LYS A 277 7.07 43.30 -11.34
CA LYS A 277 7.68 42.60 -12.48
C LYS A 277 7.92 41.11 -12.26
N MET A 278 8.08 40.67 -11.01
CA MET A 278 8.29 39.26 -10.64
C MET A 278 6.98 38.53 -10.31
N MET A 279 5.86 39.24 -10.23
CA MET A 279 4.54 38.68 -9.91
C MET A 279 3.76 38.33 -11.17
N SER A 280 2.86 37.35 -11.06
CA SER A 280 1.88 37.09 -12.12
C SER A 280 0.85 38.24 -12.17
N PRO A 281 0.49 38.80 -13.34
CA PRO A 281 -0.49 39.87 -13.48
C PRO A 281 -1.86 39.54 -12.90
N MET A 282 -2.20 38.24 -12.85
CA MET A 282 -3.47 37.73 -12.34
C MET A 282 -3.47 37.46 -10.83
N SER A 283 -2.35 37.70 -10.14
CA SER A 283 -2.28 37.55 -8.68
C SER A 283 -3.04 38.69 -8.00
N ALA A 284 -3.85 38.37 -6.99
CA ALA A 284 -4.51 39.38 -6.15
C ALA A 284 -3.49 40.35 -5.50
N GLU A 285 -2.27 39.88 -5.23
CA GLU A 285 -1.19 40.72 -4.72
C GLU A 285 -0.66 41.72 -5.76
N ALA A 286 -0.64 41.32 -7.04
CA ALA A 286 -0.17 42.20 -8.12
C ALA A 286 -1.11 43.40 -8.30
N THR A 287 -2.43 43.19 -8.17
CA THR A 287 -3.42 44.28 -8.19
C THR A 287 -3.21 45.28 -7.05
N VAL A 288 -2.91 44.80 -5.83
CA VAL A 288 -2.67 45.66 -4.67
C VAL A 288 -1.40 46.50 -4.87
N VAL A 289 -0.31 45.88 -5.34
CA VAL A 289 0.96 46.57 -5.61
C VAL A 289 0.79 47.58 -6.75
N ARG A 290 0.05 47.22 -7.82
CA ARG A 290 -0.27 48.11 -8.95
C ARG A 290 -1.03 49.36 -8.50
N ASN A 291 -2.07 49.17 -7.68
CA ASN A 291 -2.88 50.27 -7.15
C ASN A 291 -2.05 51.21 -6.27
N TYR A 292 -1.16 50.65 -5.43
CA TYR A 292 -0.24 51.44 -4.62
C TYR A 292 0.68 52.30 -5.49
N ILE A 293 1.27 51.72 -6.54
CA ILE A 293 2.14 52.44 -7.48
C ILE A 293 1.35 53.57 -8.17
N ASP A 294 0.13 53.31 -8.65
CA ASP A 294 -0.72 54.33 -9.27
C ASP A 294 -1.08 55.46 -8.31
N TRP A 295 -1.42 55.14 -7.07
CA TRP A 295 -1.75 56.15 -6.06
C TRP A 295 -0.58 57.11 -5.84
N VAL A 296 0.62 56.57 -5.61
CA VAL A 296 1.81 57.39 -5.39
C VAL A 296 2.16 58.21 -6.63
N LEU A 297 2.01 57.62 -7.83
CA LEU A 297 2.23 58.32 -9.10
C LEU A 297 1.14 59.34 -9.44
N THR A 298 -0.03 59.32 -8.81
CA THR A 298 -1.12 60.28 -9.07
C THR A 298 -1.00 61.52 -8.20
N LEU A 299 -0.36 61.43 -7.03
CA LEU A 299 -0.21 62.55 -6.10
C LEU A 299 0.42 63.81 -6.75
N PRO A 300 -0.08 65.03 -6.46
CA PRO A 300 0.39 66.29 -7.02
C PRO A 300 1.73 66.73 -6.38
N TRP A 301 2.80 65.99 -6.68
CA TRP A 301 4.13 66.25 -6.15
C TRP A 301 4.66 67.63 -6.56
N GLN A 302 5.03 68.45 -5.59
CA GLN A 302 5.51 69.83 -5.78
C GLN A 302 4.52 70.77 -6.47
N GLU A 303 3.25 70.38 -6.57
CA GLU A 303 2.16 71.24 -6.98
C GLU A 303 1.45 71.73 -5.72
N TYR A 304 1.57 73.02 -5.46
CA TYR A 304 0.98 73.67 -4.30
C TYR A 304 -0.11 74.62 -4.80
N SER A 305 -1.26 74.63 -4.16
CA SER A 305 -2.25 75.69 -4.35
C SER A 305 -1.69 77.00 -3.79
N GLU A 306 -1.91 78.12 -4.47
CA GLU A 306 -1.64 79.44 -3.89
C GLU A 306 -2.56 79.66 -2.69
N GLU A 307 -1.96 79.86 -1.52
CA GLU A 307 -2.70 80.08 -0.28
C GLU A 307 -3.20 81.53 -0.24
N SER A 308 -4.52 81.71 -0.29
CA SER A 308 -5.16 83.04 -0.22
C SER A 308 -5.57 83.33 1.22
N HIS A 309 -4.73 84.06 1.96
CA HIS A 309 -5.00 84.50 3.34
C HIS A 309 -5.85 85.78 3.41
N ASP A 310 -6.82 85.95 2.51
CA ASP A 310 -7.74 87.09 2.54
C ASP A 310 -8.99 86.73 3.34
N ILE A 311 -8.97 87.10 4.63
CA ILE A 311 -10.06 86.87 5.58
C ILE A 311 -11.38 87.48 5.10
N LYS A 312 -11.35 88.61 4.36
CA LYS A 312 -12.57 89.23 3.82
C LYS A 312 -13.15 88.40 2.69
N LYS A 313 -12.29 87.87 1.81
CA LYS A 313 -12.70 87.00 0.71
C LYS A 313 -13.23 85.66 1.23
N ALA A 314 -12.60 85.10 2.25
CA ALA A 314 -13.08 83.90 2.94
C ALA A 314 -14.45 84.13 3.60
N LYS A 315 -14.66 85.28 4.27
CA LYS A 315 -15.95 85.64 4.86
C LYS A 315 -17.05 85.77 3.80
N ASN A 316 -16.78 86.44 2.68
CA ASN A 316 -17.76 86.59 1.59
C ASN A 316 -18.17 85.24 0.98
N ILE A 317 -17.22 84.36 0.68
CA ILE A 317 -17.51 83.02 0.15
C ILE A 317 -18.34 82.20 1.16
N LEU A 318 -18.02 82.31 2.45
CA LEU A 318 -18.75 81.65 3.52
C LEU A 318 -20.17 82.23 3.75
N ASP A 319 -20.36 83.52 3.48
CA ASP A 319 -21.67 84.20 3.49
C ASP A 319 -22.53 83.81 2.29
N ASP A 320 -21.94 83.67 1.11
CA ASP A 320 -22.63 83.26 -0.13
C ASP A 320 -23.01 81.77 -0.12
N ASP A 321 -22.13 80.89 0.35
CA ASP A 321 -22.36 79.43 0.32
C ASP A 321 -23.21 78.91 1.51
N HIS A 322 -23.30 79.66 2.62
CA HIS A 322 -23.96 79.19 3.86
C HIS A 322 -24.81 80.26 4.56
N TRP A 323 -26.13 80.05 4.61
CA TRP A 323 -27.08 80.92 5.31
C TRP A 323 -27.22 80.52 6.79
N GLY A 324 -27.11 81.48 7.73
CA GLY A 324 -27.47 81.29 9.15
C GLY A 324 -26.36 80.93 10.16
N LEU A 325 -25.07 81.12 9.83
CA LEU A 325 -23.93 80.83 10.72
C LEU A 325 -23.21 82.08 11.27
N GLU A 326 -23.93 83.10 11.74
CA GLU A 326 -23.31 84.37 12.19
C GLU A 326 -22.26 84.20 13.30
N LYS A 327 -22.43 83.25 14.23
CA LYS A 327 -21.51 83.04 15.37
C LYS A 327 -20.15 82.41 15.05
N VAL A 328 -19.99 81.79 13.87
CA VAL A 328 -18.73 81.14 13.45
C VAL A 328 -17.99 82.04 12.43
N LYS A 329 -18.60 83.17 12.04
CA LYS A 329 -18.18 84.09 10.98
C LYS A 329 -17.54 85.40 11.52
N GLU A 330 -17.45 85.55 12.83
CA GLU A 330 -16.59 86.52 13.54
C GLU A 330 -15.29 85.84 13.95
#